data_AF-A0A7S3UH36-F1
#
_entry.id   AF-A0A7S3UH36-F1
#
_cell.length_a   1.000
_cell.length_b   1.000
_cell.length_c   1.000
_cell.angle_alpha   90.00
_cell.angle_beta   90.00
_cell.angle_gamma   90.00
#
_symmetry.space_group_name_H-M   'P 1'
#
loop_
_entity.id
_entity.type
_entity.pdbx_description
1 polymer ?
#
loop_
_entity_poly.entity_id
_entity_poly.type
_entity_poly.pdbx_seq_one_letter_code
_entity_poly.pdbx_strand_id
1 'polypeptide(L)'
;PNYDGFFFGSPTRFGMMSSIMKTFFDQTAGLWMAGKLVGKPVSFFTSTGTQGGGTETTAMTALTQFTHHGMVHIPIGYTCQDILDNSSMHGCSPWGASTL
;
A
#
# COMPACT_ATOMS: atom_id res chain seq x y z
N PRO A 1 -5.49 -6.74 17.19
CA PRO A 1 -4.92 -5.38 17.13
C PRO A 1 -5.90 -4.33 17.65
N ASN A 2 -5.44 -3.47 18.54
CA ASN A 2 -6.24 -2.46 19.23
C ASN A 2 -6.26 -1.10 18.50
N TYR A 3 -5.78 -1.07 17.25
CA TYR A 3 -5.76 0.11 16.40
C TYR A 3 -6.97 0.10 15.48
N ASP A 4 -7.48 1.28 15.16
CA ASP A 4 -8.66 1.45 14.31
C ASP A 4 -8.32 1.57 12.82
N GLY A 5 -7.09 1.95 12.48
CA GLY A 5 -6.61 2.03 11.10
C GLY A 5 -5.12 1.74 10.96
N PHE A 6 -4.69 1.51 9.73
CA PHE A 6 -3.31 1.12 9.43
C PHE A 6 -2.74 1.88 8.22
N PHE A 7 -1.45 2.19 8.29
CA PHE A 7 -0.65 2.60 7.15
C PHE A 7 0.48 1.60 6.98
N PHE A 8 0.52 0.89 5.85
CA PHE A 8 1.59 -0.05 5.54
C PHE A 8 2.56 0.54 4.51
N GLY A 9 3.84 0.28 4.71
CA GLY A 9 4.91 0.78 3.85
C GLY A 9 5.85 -0.33 3.42
N SER A 10 6.09 -0.48 2.12
CA SER A 10 7.08 -1.45 1.62
C SER A 10 7.81 -0.93 0.40
N PRO A 11 9.14 -1.12 0.29
CA PRO A 11 9.84 -0.82 -0.95
C PRO A 11 9.36 -1.76 -2.06
N THR A 12 9.31 -1.25 -3.30
CA THR A 12 8.98 -2.06 -4.47
C THR A 12 9.98 -3.20 -4.65
N ARG A 13 9.46 -4.37 -4.99
CA ARG A 13 10.18 -5.49 -5.56
C ARG A 13 9.42 -5.95 -6.78
N PHE A 14 9.86 -5.48 -7.94
CA PHE A 14 9.25 -5.79 -9.25
C PHE A 14 7.75 -5.51 -9.29
N GLY A 15 7.29 -4.38 -8.73
CA GLY A 15 5.88 -4.00 -8.71
C GLY A 15 5.04 -4.70 -7.65
N MET A 16 5.68 -5.33 -6.66
CA MET A 16 5.04 -5.94 -5.49
C MET A 16 5.71 -5.47 -4.21
N MET A 17 5.08 -5.74 -3.06
CA MET A 17 5.69 -5.53 -1.75
C MET A 17 6.93 -6.41 -1.57
N SER A 18 7.83 -6.01 -0.66
CA SER A 18 9.00 -6.82 -0.32
C SER A 18 8.61 -8.17 0.29
N SER A 19 9.49 -9.17 0.16
CA SER A 19 9.27 -10.49 0.77
C SER A 19 9.08 -10.40 2.28
N ILE A 20 9.77 -9.49 2.96
CA ILE A 20 9.62 -9.26 4.41
C ILE A 20 8.20 -8.78 4.74
N MET A 21 7.67 -7.84 3.96
CA MET A 21 6.28 -7.38 4.15
C MET A 21 5.29 -8.50 3.85
N LYS A 22 5.55 -9.31 2.82
CA LYS A 22 4.70 -10.45 2.51
C LYS A 22 4.68 -11.49 3.64
N THR A 23 5.85 -11.81 4.20
CA THR A 23 5.98 -12.70 5.36
C THR A 23 5.24 -12.17 6.59
N PHE A 24 5.25 -10.85 6.82
CA PHE A 24 4.45 -10.23 7.89
C PHE A 24 2.95 -10.53 7.70
N PHE A 25 2.41 -10.35 6.49
CA PHE A 25 1.01 -10.70 6.21
C PHE A 25 0.73 -12.20 6.31
N ASP A 26 1.68 -13.06 5.95
CA ASP A 26 1.50 -14.52 6.05
C ASP A 26 1.32 -14.99 7.50
N GLN A 27 1.87 -14.25 8.47
CA GLN A 27 1.68 -14.52 9.89
C GLN A 27 0.30 -14.08 10.42
N THR A 28 -0.53 -13.42 9.61
CA THR A 28 -1.83 -12.88 10.03
C THR A 28 -3.02 -13.80 9.73
N ALA A 29 -2.79 -15.06 9.34
CA ALA A 29 -3.84 -16.04 9.06
C ALA A 29 -4.86 -16.18 10.21
N GLY A 30 -4.39 -16.14 11.47
CA GLY A 30 -5.29 -16.17 12.64
C GLY A 30 -6.20 -14.93 12.74
N LEU A 31 -5.69 -13.74 12.36
CA LEU A 31 -6.49 -12.51 12.34
C LEU A 31 -7.52 -12.54 11.20
N TRP A 32 -7.14 -13.11 10.05
CA TRP A 32 -8.04 -13.34 8.92
C TRP A 32 -9.20 -14.27 9.31
N MET A 33 -8.89 -15.46 9.85
CA MET A 33 -9.92 -16.42 10.27
C MET A 33 -10.88 -15.83 11.32
N ALA A 34 -10.36 -15.00 12.23
CA ALA A 34 -11.15 -14.36 13.28
C ALA A 34 -11.84 -13.05 12.84
N GLY A 35 -11.69 -12.62 11.58
CA GLY A 35 -12.28 -11.40 11.05
C GLY A 35 -11.83 -10.11 11.75
N LYS A 36 -10.66 -10.10 12.41
CA LYS A 36 -10.24 -9.00 13.31
C LYS A 36 -9.84 -7.72 12.59
N LEU A 37 -9.66 -7.77 11.28
CA LEU A 37 -9.29 -6.62 10.45
C LEU A 37 -10.43 -6.13 9.55
N VAL A 38 -11.58 -6.81 9.56
CA VAL A 38 -12.73 -6.45 8.73
C VAL A 38 -13.20 -5.03 9.07
N GLY A 39 -13.44 -4.21 8.04
CA GLY A 39 -13.92 -2.84 8.17
C GLY A 39 -12.87 -1.82 8.62
N LYS A 40 -11.65 -2.26 9.00
CA LYS A 40 -10.61 -1.33 9.43
C LYS A 40 -10.04 -0.58 8.23
N PRO A 41 -9.97 0.77 8.24
CA PRO A 41 -9.31 1.55 7.19
C PRO A 41 -7.84 1.20 7.05
N VAL A 42 -7.37 1.17 5.80
CA VAL A 42 -5.97 0.92 5.46
C VAL A 42 -5.51 1.77 4.29
N SER A 43 -4.30 2.30 4.37
CA SER A 43 -3.60 2.97 3.28
C SER A 43 -2.21 2.39 3.10
N PHE A 44 -1.61 2.63 1.94
CA PHE A 44 -0.30 2.10 1.58
C PHE A 44 0.62 3.17 1.00
N PHE A 45 1.91 3.06 1.30
CA PHE A 45 2.95 3.89 0.71
C PHE A 45 4.15 3.04 0.30
N THR A 46 4.93 3.50 -0.68
CA THR A 46 6.06 2.72 -1.21
C THR A 46 7.28 3.58 -1.50
N SER A 47 8.40 2.93 -1.79
CA SER A 47 9.57 3.56 -2.39
C SER A 47 10.00 2.76 -3.60
N THR A 48 10.47 3.44 -4.63
CA THR A 48 10.83 2.84 -5.91
C THR A 48 12.20 3.32 -6.34
N GLY A 49 12.92 2.53 -7.14
CA GLY A 49 14.23 2.97 -7.65
C GLY A 49 14.13 3.84 -8.92
N THR A 50 12.99 3.82 -9.60
CA THR A 50 12.72 4.58 -10.83
C THR A 50 11.23 4.87 -10.92
N GLN A 51 10.85 5.92 -11.67
CA GLN A 51 9.46 6.38 -11.77
C GLN A 51 8.48 5.31 -12.28
N GLY A 52 8.92 4.48 -13.23
CA GLY A 52 8.16 3.32 -13.73
C GLY A 52 8.41 2.02 -12.97
N GLY A 53 9.24 2.02 -11.92
CA GLY A 53 9.71 0.84 -11.19
C GLY A 53 8.67 0.17 -10.27
N GLY A 54 7.39 0.41 -10.51
CA GLY A 54 6.28 -0.11 -9.73
C GLY A 54 5.65 0.87 -8.75
N THR A 55 5.78 2.16 -8.99
CA THR A 55 5.20 3.25 -8.18
C THR A 55 3.71 3.04 -7.92
N GLU A 56 2.97 2.61 -8.95
CA GLU A 56 1.55 2.28 -8.84
C GLU A 56 1.33 0.81 -8.48
N THR A 57 2.04 -0.10 -9.16
CA THR A 57 1.75 -1.54 -9.11
C THR A 57 2.02 -2.14 -7.74
N THR A 58 3.01 -1.64 -6.99
CA THR A 58 3.26 -2.12 -5.62
C THR A 58 2.08 -1.83 -4.70
N ALA A 59 1.44 -0.66 -4.82
CA ALA A 59 0.23 -0.34 -4.07
C ALA A 59 -0.96 -1.17 -4.55
N MET A 60 -1.17 -1.25 -5.87
CA MET A 60 -2.28 -2.04 -6.46
C MET A 60 -2.22 -3.51 -6.06
N THR A 61 -1.04 -4.12 -6.08
CA THR A 61 -0.88 -5.54 -5.69
C THR A 61 -1.03 -5.74 -4.19
N ALA A 62 -0.68 -4.77 -3.34
CA ALA A 62 -0.94 -4.84 -1.91
C ALA A 62 -2.44 -4.87 -1.56
N LEU A 63 -3.29 -4.30 -2.43
CA LEU A 63 -4.75 -4.32 -2.24
C LEU A 63 -5.32 -5.73 -2.18
N THR A 64 -4.68 -6.71 -2.84
CA THR A 64 -5.10 -8.12 -2.75
C THR A 64 -5.15 -8.56 -1.28
N GLN A 65 -4.14 -8.20 -0.50
CA GLN A 65 -4.04 -8.61 0.89
C GLN A 65 -5.05 -7.89 1.79
N PHE A 66 -5.24 -6.59 1.57
CA PHE A 66 -6.27 -5.82 2.28
C PHE A 66 -7.67 -6.35 1.99
N THR A 67 -7.94 -6.71 0.74
CA THR A 67 -9.22 -7.25 0.30
C THR A 67 -9.51 -8.59 0.97
N HIS A 68 -8.54 -9.50 1.02
CA HIS A 68 -8.70 -10.78 1.70
C HIS A 68 -8.92 -10.64 3.20
N HIS A 69 -8.34 -9.62 3.85
CA HIS A 69 -8.61 -9.30 5.25
C HIS A 69 -9.92 -8.53 5.50
N GLY A 70 -10.64 -8.14 4.44
CA GLY A 70 -11.87 -7.34 4.53
C GLY A 70 -11.64 -5.90 4.99
N MET A 71 -10.44 -5.38 4.78
CA MET A 71 -10.07 -4.00 5.16
C MET A 71 -10.60 -2.99 4.13
N VAL A 72 -10.82 -1.75 4.57
CA VAL A 72 -11.32 -0.66 3.70
C VAL A 72 -10.14 0.16 3.20
N HIS A 73 -9.81 0.04 1.91
CA HIS A 73 -8.71 0.81 1.34
C HIS A 73 -9.06 2.29 1.20
N ILE A 74 -8.22 3.16 1.76
CA ILE A 74 -8.31 4.62 1.65
C ILE A 74 -7.13 5.12 0.79
N PRO A 75 -7.34 5.38 -0.51
CA PRO A 75 -6.31 5.94 -1.37
C PRO A 75 -6.10 7.44 -1.09
N ILE A 76 -4.99 7.98 -1.59
CA ILE A 76 -4.80 9.45 -1.63
C ILE A 76 -5.71 10.07 -2.70
N GLY A 77 -5.93 9.37 -3.82
CA GLY A 77 -6.59 9.95 -4.99
C GLY A 77 -5.79 11.15 -5.53
N TYR A 78 -6.47 12.08 -6.18
CA TYR A 78 -5.88 13.36 -6.63
C TYR A 78 -6.08 14.50 -5.62
N THR A 79 -6.27 14.16 -4.34
CA THR A 79 -6.44 15.19 -3.29
C THR A 79 -5.13 15.95 -3.02
N CYS A 80 -3.98 15.32 -3.30
CA CYS A 80 -2.67 15.96 -3.31
C CYS A 80 -2.34 16.48 -4.72
N GLN A 81 -2.11 17.79 -4.85
CA GLN A 81 -1.78 18.41 -6.14
C GLN A 81 -0.40 18.01 -6.67
N ASP A 82 0.51 17.59 -5.79
CA ASP A 82 1.86 17.15 -6.16
C ASP A 82 1.83 15.95 -7.12
N ILE A 83 0.75 15.17 -7.15
CA ILE A 83 0.58 14.06 -8.10
C ILE A 83 0.48 14.55 -9.56
N LEU A 84 0.05 15.80 -9.77
CA LEU A 84 -0.09 16.41 -11.10
C LEU A 84 1.16 17.18 -11.55
N ASP A 85 2.12 17.39 -10.65
CA ASP A 85 3.38 18.03 -11.00
C ASP A 85 4.15 17.13 -11.98
N ASN A 86 4.74 17.76 -13.00
CA ASN A 86 5.58 17.10 -14.00
C ASN A 86 6.85 17.93 -14.24
N SER A 87 7.11 18.95 -13.41
CA SER A 87 8.30 19.79 -13.48
C SER A 87 9.55 19.10 -12.95
N SER A 88 9.38 18.09 -12.11
CA SER A 88 10.45 17.29 -11.52
C SER A 88 10.07 15.82 -11.45
N MET A 89 11.07 14.92 -11.44
CA MET A 89 10.81 13.51 -11.18
C MET A 89 10.49 13.31 -9.71
N HIS A 90 9.30 12.80 -9.42
CA HIS A 90 8.89 12.37 -8.09
C HIS A 90 8.12 11.05 -8.16
N GLY A 91 7.97 10.42 -7.00
CA GLY A 91 7.04 9.32 -6.83
C GLY A 91 5.61 9.84 -6.68
N CYS A 92 4.77 9.08 -5.98
CA CYS A 92 3.35 9.33 -5.77
C CYS A 92 2.46 8.92 -6.93
N SER A 93 1.29 8.41 -6.58
CA SER A 93 0.20 8.08 -7.51
C SER A 93 -1.13 8.15 -6.76
N PRO A 94 -2.28 8.13 -7.45
CA PRO A 94 -3.58 8.09 -6.79
C PRO A 94 -3.73 6.92 -5.81
N TRP A 95 -2.98 5.82 -6.02
CA TRP A 95 -3.01 4.63 -5.17
C TRP A 95 -2.36 4.81 -3.80
N GLY A 96 -1.44 5.77 -3.66
CA GLY A 96 -0.67 5.95 -2.43
C GLY A 96 0.58 6.80 -2.62
N ALA A 97 1.12 7.28 -1.50
CA ALA A 97 2.33 8.07 -1.49
C ALA A 97 3.53 7.21 -1.89
N SER A 98 4.47 7.77 -2.65
CA SER A 98 5.75 7.12 -2.84
C SER A 98 6.90 8.08 -3.07
N THR A 99 8.11 7.57 -2.87
CA THR A 99 9.36 8.24 -3.25
C THR A 99 10.09 7.45 -4.34
N LEU A 100 10.95 8.18 -5.05
CA LEU A 100 12.06 7.64 -5.85
C LEU A 100 13.31 7.45 -4.97
#